data_AF-A0A3A1R1J3-F1
#
_entry.id   AF-A0A3A1R1J3-F1
#
_cell.length_a   1.000
_cell.length_b   1.000
_cell.length_c   1.000
_cell.angle_alpha   90.00
_cell.angle_beta   90.00
_cell.angle_gamma   90.00
#
_symmetry.space_group_name_H-M   'P 1'
#
loop_
_entity.id
_entity.type
_entity.pdbx_description
1 polymer ?
#
loop_
_entity_poly.entity_id
_entity_poly.type
_entity_poly.pdbx_seq_one_letter_code
_entity_poly.pdbx_strand_id
1 'polypeptide(L)' 'MKGHNLKKGSKECSDCGKMIDNSQFAYFNQCEKCLRNASHE' A
#
# COMPACT_ATOMS: atom_id res chain seq x y z
N MET A 1 23.32 -18.71 -2.20
CA MET A 1 22.62 -17.51 -2.71
C MET A 1 21.16 -17.58 -2.29
N LYS A 2 20.68 -16.63 -1.48
CA LYS A 2 19.28 -16.14 -1.46
C LYS A 2 19.21 -15.04 -0.41
N GLY A 3 19.61 -13.84 -0.83
CA GLY A 3 19.29 -12.63 -0.08
C GLY A 3 17.79 -12.47 -0.08
N HIS A 4 17.16 -12.67 1.06
CA HIS A 4 15.83 -12.14 1.32
C HIS A 4 15.95 -10.61 1.30
N ASN A 5 15.80 -10.03 0.11
CA ASN A 5 15.44 -8.64 -0.05
C ASN A 5 13.99 -8.50 0.45
N LEU A 6 13.81 -8.52 1.78
CA LEU A 6 12.66 -7.88 2.37
C LEU A 6 12.78 -6.41 1.96
N LYS A 7 12.12 -6.01 0.87
CA LYS A 7 11.83 -4.59 0.62
C LYS A 7 10.96 -4.13 1.79
N LYS A 8 11.65 -3.76 2.85
CA LYS A 8 11.12 -3.24 4.11
C LYS A 8 10.48 -1.89 3.77
N GLY A 9 9.20 -1.91 3.41
CA GLY A 9 8.44 -0.67 3.20
C GLY A 9 7.27 -0.75 2.23
N SER A 10 7.22 -1.71 1.31
CA SER A 10 6.13 -1.75 0.32
C SER A 10 4.97 -2.62 0.84
N LYS A 11 3.94 -1.98 1.40
CA LYS A 11 2.68 -2.66 1.77
C LYS A 11 1.78 -2.81 0.56
N GLU A 12 0.95 -3.85 0.53
CA GLU A 12 -0.07 -4.03 -0.50
C GLU A 12 -1.40 -3.38 -0.07
N CYS A 13 -2.10 -2.78 -1.03
CA CYS A 13 -3.45 -2.25 -0.83
C CYS A 13 -4.44 -3.38 -0.61
N SER A 14 -5.16 -3.35 0.50
CA SER A 14 -6.17 -4.37 0.86
C SER A 14 -7.40 -4.35 -0.04
N ASP A 15 -7.65 -3.25 -0.77
CA ASP A 15 -8.80 -3.12 -1.68
C ASP A 15 -8.52 -3.61 -3.11
N CYS A 16 -7.33 -3.30 -3.64
CA CYS A 16 -7.02 -3.55 -5.05
C CYS A 16 -5.75 -4.36 -5.31
N GLY A 17 -5.07 -4.83 -4.26
CA GLY A 17 -3.86 -5.64 -4.38
C GLY A 17 -2.65 -4.89 -4.96
N LYS A 18 -2.73 -3.56 -5.13
CA LYS A 18 -1.62 -2.77 -5.65
C LYS A 18 -0.58 -2.49 -4.59
N MET A 19 0.69 -2.57 -4.97
CA MET A 19 1.79 -2.13 -4.14
C MET A 19 1.65 -0.63 -3.80
N ILE A 20 1.69 -0.34 -2.50
CA ILE A 20 1.69 1.00 -1.96
C ILE A 20 3.15 1.42 -1.81
N ASP A 21 3.58 2.31 -2.69
CA ASP A 21 4.94 2.86 -2.69
C ASP A 21 5.10 3.97 -1.62
N ASN A 22 4.00 4.65 -1.30
CA ASN A 22 4.00 5.76 -0.36
C ASN A 22 3.63 5.30 1.06
N SER A 23 4.58 5.50 1.97
CA SER A 23 4.49 5.10 3.39
C SER A 23 3.28 5.67 4.15
N GLN A 24 2.78 6.87 3.79
CA GLN A 24 1.59 7.44 4.43
C GLN A 24 0.33 6.63 4.11
N PHE A 25 0.16 6.24 2.85
CA PHE A 25 -0.95 5.38 2.42
C PHE A 25 -0.76 3.94 2.93
N ALA A 26 0.48 3.51 3.10
CA ALA A 26 0.82 2.23 3.70
C ALA A 26 0.33 2.14 5.17
N TYR A 27 0.22 3.26 5.90
CA TYR A 27 -0.38 3.28 7.23
C TYR A 27 -1.85 2.83 7.21
N PHE A 28 -2.61 3.27 6.20
CA PHE A 28 -4.02 2.93 6.02
C PHE A 28 -4.24 1.59 5.31
N ASN A 29 -3.17 0.87 4.95
CA ASN A 29 -3.25 -0.38 4.17
C ASN A 29 -4.07 -0.22 2.85
N GLN A 30 -4.22 1.00 2.35
CA GLN A 30 -4.93 1.31 1.11
C GLN A 30 -4.07 2.24 0.25
N CYS A 31 -4.10 2.06 -1.07
CA CYS A 31 -3.44 2.98 -1.99
C CYS A 31 -4.22 4.31 -2.08
N GLU A 32 -3.56 5.35 -2.56
CA GLU A 32 -4.15 6.68 -2.73
C GLU A 32 -5.51 6.67 -3.43
N LYS A 33 -5.66 5.85 -4.49
CA LYS A 33 -6.90 5.78 -5.26
C LYS A 33 -8.07 5.21 -4.45
N CYS A 34 -7.84 4.10 -3.75
CA CYS A 34 -8.86 3.46 -2.92
C CYS A 34 -9.22 4.34 -1.72
N LEU A 35 -8.22 4.96 -1.09
CA LEU A 35 -8.43 5.86 0.05
C LEU A 35 -9.25 7.10 -0.35
N ARG A 36 -8.96 7.72 -1.51
CA ARG A 36 -9.74 8.87 -2.01
C ARG A 36 -11.18 8.50 -2.39
N ASN A 37 -11.44 7.24 -2.77
CA ASN A 37 -12.77 6.78 -3.12
C ASN A 37 -13.63 6.42 -1.89
N ALA A 38 -13.02 6.28 -0.71
CA ALA A 38 -13.75 6.13 0.56
C ALA A 38 -14.33 7.45 1.08
N SER A 39 -13.81 8.60 0.62
CA SER A 39 -14.27 9.93 1.00
C SER A 39 -15.28 10.46 -0.03
N HIS A 40 -16.48 9.92 -0.05
CA HIS A 40 -17.60 10.52 -0.76
C HIS A 40 -18.85 10.43 0.11
N GLU A 41 -18.96 11.39 1.04
CA GLU A 41 -20.20 11.79 1.70
C GLU A 41 -20.64 13.15 1.15
#